data_AF-M0IJ49-F1
#
_entry.id   AF-M0IJ49-F1
#
_cell.length_a   1.000
_cell.length_b   1.000
_cell.length_c   1.000
_cell.angle_alpha   90.00
_cell.angle_beta   90.00
_cell.angle_gamma   90.00
#
_symmetry.space_group_name_H-M   'P 1'
#
loop_
_entity.id
_entity.type
_entity.pdbx_description
1 polymer ?
#
loop_
_entity_poly.entity_id
_entity_poly.type
_entity_poly.pdbx_seq_one_letter_code
_entity_poly.pdbx_strand_id
1 'polypeptide(L)'
;MAVEAPPAEFAAYSPTRHVIQHAKGLSKGPNRHVSGDLIRECIEDGVPKKVNRHKWRFQKRIGGVDFVTVVATDAHEILTAHPIAVDRPKAERRGYWSATELDDLEAVIEYHEQKQPRPF
;
A
#
# COMPACT_ATOMS: atom_id res chain seq x y z
N MET A 1 -11.29 14.15 22.11
CA MET A 1 -12.02 14.14 20.83
C MET A 1 -11.54 12.94 20.04
N ALA A 2 -12.44 12.06 19.62
CA ALA A 2 -12.07 10.99 18.69
C ALA A 2 -11.58 11.65 17.38
N VAL A 3 -10.45 11.20 16.84
CA VAL A 3 -10.01 11.69 15.54
C VAL A 3 -10.91 11.03 14.50
N GLU A 4 -11.69 11.84 13.79
CA GLU A 4 -12.50 11.38 12.67
C GLU A 4 -11.60 10.86 11.54
N ALA A 5 -11.94 9.69 11.00
CA ALA A 5 -11.24 9.12 9.87
C ALA A 5 -11.48 9.97 8.61
N PRO A 6 -10.51 10.04 7.69
CA PRO A 6 -10.69 10.80 6.46
C PRO A 6 -11.64 10.07 5.51
N PRO A 7 -12.10 10.71 4.42
CA PRO A 7 -12.97 10.06 3.44
C PRO A 7 -12.41 8.71 3.00
N ALA A 8 -13.20 7.66 3.13
CA ALA A 8 -12.88 6.30 2.66
C ALA A 8 -13.41 6.09 1.24
N GLU A 9 -13.26 7.10 0.38
CA GLU A 9 -13.71 7.08 -1.01
C GLU A 9 -12.48 7.26 -1.89
N PHE A 10 -12.23 6.34 -2.83
CA PHE A 10 -11.07 6.46 -3.71
C PHE A 10 -11.09 7.74 -4.53
N ALA A 11 -12.28 8.16 -4.97
CA ALA A 11 -12.48 9.39 -5.73
C ALA A 11 -12.14 10.68 -4.97
N ALA A 12 -12.01 10.62 -3.64
CA ALA A 12 -11.60 11.77 -2.83
C ALA A 12 -10.10 12.09 -2.94
N TYR A 13 -9.32 11.26 -3.64
CA TYR A 13 -7.87 11.40 -3.72
C TYR A 13 -7.33 11.26 -5.16
N SER A 14 -6.31 12.05 -5.49
CA SER A 14 -5.57 11.95 -6.76
C SER A 14 -4.22 11.26 -6.57
N PRO A 15 -3.81 10.34 -7.47
CA PRO A 15 -2.51 9.71 -7.38
C PRO A 15 -1.38 10.68 -7.74
N THR A 16 -0.37 10.76 -6.88
CA THR A 16 0.86 11.50 -7.20
C THR A 16 1.65 10.82 -8.32
N ARG A 17 2.57 11.55 -8.95
CA ARG A 17 3.51 10.99 -9.95
C ARG A 17 4.28 9.77 -9.41
N HIS A 18 4.63 9.77 -8.13
CA HIS A 18 5.32 8.66 -7.49
C HIS A 18 4.49 7.37 -7.55
N VAL A 19 3.21 7.45 -7.18
CA VAL A 19 2.28 6.32 -7.25
C VAL A 19 2.11 5.83 -8.68
N ILE A 20 1.93 6.75 -9.63
CA ILE A 20 1.78 6.40 -11.06
C ILE A 20 3.01 5.68 -11.61
N GLN A 21 4.22 6.09 -11.20
CA GLN A 21 5.45 5.44 -11.64
C GLN A 21 5.54 3.99 -11.14
N HIS A 22 5.20 3.73 -9.88
CA HIS A 22 5.17 2.37 -9.35
C HIS A 22 4.08 1.52 -10.02
N ALA A 23 2.89 2.08 -10.23
CA ALA A 23 1.79 1.36 -10.88
C ALA A 23 2.08 1.00 -12.35
N LYS A 24 2.97 1.77 -13.02
CA LYS A 24 3.41 1.49 -14.39
C LYS A 24 4.72 0.70 -14.48
N GLY A 25 5.30 0.27 -13.35
CA GLY A 25 6.61 -0.40 -13.34
C GLY A 25 7.78 0.48 -13.79
N LEU A 26 7.62 1.81 -13.73
CA LEU A 26 8.63 2.80 -14.14
C LEU A 26 9.55 3.26 -13.00
N SER A 27 9.35 2.72 -11.79
CA SER A 27 10.12 3.05 -10.60
C SER A 27 11.41 2.26 -10.50
N LYS A 28 12.46 2.83 -9.89
CA LYS A 28 13.67 2.09 -9.53
C LYS A 28 13.40 1.21 -8.30
N GLY A 29 13.75 -0.07 -8.38
CA GLY A 29 13.63 -1.06 -7.30
C GLY A 29 12.74 -2.25 -7.66
N PRO A 30 12.51 -3.18 -6.72
CA PRO A 30 11.63 -4.33 -6.93
C PRO A 30 10.19 -3.87 -7.22
N ASN A 31 9.44 -4.68 -7.98
CA ASN A 31 8.08 -4.33 -8.37
C ASN A 31 7.14 -4.44 -7.16
N ARG A 32 6.34 -3.40 -6.93
CA ARG A 32 5.38 -3.36 -5.82
C ARG A 32 4.05 -4.02 -6.15
N HIS A 33 3.84 -4.39 -7.41
CA HIS A 33 2.58 -4.94 -7.93
C HIS A 33 1.36 -4.10 -7.50
N VAL A 34 1.53 -2.78 -7.51
CA VAL A 34 0.50 -1.81 -7.15
C VAL A 34 -0.34 -1.52 -8.38
N SER A 35 -1.67 -1.60 -8.23
CA SER A 35 -2.64 -1.23 -9.26
C SER A 35 -3.67 -0.22 -8.73
N GLY A 36 -4.42 0.40 -9.62
CA GLY A 36 -5.52 1.30 -9.23
C GLY A 36 -6.59 0.60 -8.39
N ASP A 37 -6.91 -0.65 -8.72
CA ASP A 37 -7.90 -1.44 -7.99
C ASP A 37 -7.42 -1.79 -6.57
N LEU A 38 -6.14 -2.14 -6.42
CA LEU A 38 -5.55 -2.40 -5.11
C LEU A 38 -5.60 -1.16 -4.21
N ILE A 39 -5.26 0.01 -4.77
CA ILE A 39 -5.30 1.29 -4.06
C ILE A 39 -6.73 1.63 -3.67
N ARG A 40 -7.69 1.46 -4.60
CA ARG A 40 -9.13 1.65 -4.32
C ARG A 40 -9.58 0.77 -3.17
N GLU A 41 -9.31 -0.53 -3.25
CA GLU A 41 -9.66 -1.49 -2.22
C GLU A 41 -9.05 -1.14 -0.85
N CYS A 42 -7.81 -0.65 -0.83
CA CYS A 42 -7.20 -0.17 0.40
C CYS A 42 -7.96 1.02 0.97
N ILE A 43 -8.29 2.03 0.17
CA ILE A 43 -8.95 3.25 0.66
C ILE A 43 -10.40 2.98 1.09
N GLU A 44 -11.14 2.18 0.32
CA GLU A 44 -12.58 1.98 0.52
C GLU A 44 -12.88 0.94 1.59
N ASP A 45 -12.12 -0.16 1.63
CA ASP A 45 -12.38 -1.28 2.55
C ASP A 45 -11.29 -1.48 3.62
N GLY A 46 -10.20 -0.72 3.53
CA GLY A 46 -9.08 -0.87 4.45
C GLY A 46 -9.33 -0.21 5.80
N VAL A 47 -8.58 -0.66 6.80
CA VAL A 47 -8.63 -0.07 8.14
C VAL A 47 -7.82 1.23 8.14
N PRO A 48 -8.46 2.40 8.39
CA PRO A 48 -7.74 3.67 8.46
C PRO A 48 -6.94 3.76 9.75
N LYS A 49 -5.69 4.20 9.64
CA LYS A 49 -4.82 4.51 10.78
C LYS A 49 -4.15 5.86 10.57
N LYS A 50 -4.30 6.75 11.54
CA LYS A 50 -3.64 8.05 11.52
C LYS A 50 -2.13 7.87 11.65
N VAL A 51 -1.37 8.51 10.77
CA VAL A 51 0.10 8.56 10.83
C VAL A 51 0.55 9.86 11.47
N ASN A 52 0.02 11.00 10.99
CA ASN A 52 0.24 12.31 11.61
C ASN A 52 -0.95 13.24 11.34
N ARG A 53 -0.79 14.56 11.54
CA ARG A 53 -1.89 15.54 11.41
C ARG A 53 -2.65 15.44 10.08
N HIS A 54 -1.93 15.27 8.97
CA HIS A 54 -2.49 15.29 7.61
C HIS A 54 -2.26 13.99 6.83
N LYS A 55 -1.58 13.01 7.42
CA LYS A 55 -1.28 11.72 6.79
C LYS A 55 -2.04 10.60 7.45
N TRP A 56 -2.69 9.81 6.61
CA TRP A 56 -3.40 8.61 6.99
C TRP A 56 -2.92 7.45 6.14
N ARG A 57 -2.94 6.26 6.73
CA ARG A 57 -2.70 5.03 6.01
C ARG A 57 -3.92 4.15 6.09
N PHE A 58 -4.32 3.57 4.98
CA PHE A 58 -5.33 2.54 4.91
C PHE A 58 -4.65 1.21 4.67
N GLN A 59 -5.00 0.21 5.47
CA GLN A 59 -4.37 -1.11 5.43
C GLN A 59 -5.41 -2.18 5.13
N LYS A 60 -5.13 -3.04 4.14
CA LYS A 60 -6.00 -4.17 3.77
C LYS A 60 -5.17 -5.38 3.39
N ARG A 61 -5.69 -6.58 3.70
CA ARG A 61 -5.13 -7.84 3.22
C ARG A 61 -5.78 -8.23 1.90
N ILE A 62 -4.99 -8.37 0.84
CA ILE A 62 -5.44 -8.70 -0.51
C ILE A 62 -4.67 -9.94 -0.97
N GLY A 63 -5.38 -11.02 -1.27
CA GLY A 63 -4.77 -12.26 -1.74
C GLY A 63 -3.72 -12.87 -0.80
N GLY A 64 -3.76 -12.60 0.51
CA GLY A 64 -2.74 -13.07 1.47
C GLY A 64 -1.57 -12.10 1.71
N VAL A 65 -1.59 -10.92 1.08
CA VAL A 65 -0.55 -9.90 1.24
C VAL A 65 -1.18 -8.66 1.91
N ASP A 66 -0.54 -8.15 2.95
CA ASP A 66 -0.96 -6.91 3.59
C ASP A 66 -0.41 -5.71 2.82
N PHE A 67 -1.32 -4.89 2.30
CA PHE A 67 -0.99 -3.66 1.60
C PHE A 67 -1.36 -2.45 2.42
N VAL A 68 -0.58 -1.39 2.22
CA VAL A 68 -0.84 -0.08 2.78
C VAL A 68 -0.87 0.95 1.67
N THR A 69 -1.91 1.80 1.70
CA THR A 69 -2.01 3.03 0.91
C THR A 69 -1.93 4.22 1.86
N VAL A 70 -1.03 5.17 1.60
CA VAL A 70 -0.87 6.39 2.40
C VAL A 70 -1.41 7.58 1.61
N VAL A 71 -2.28 8.35 2.25
CA VAL A 71 -2.87 9.57 1.69
C VAL A 71 -2.48 10.81 2.51
N ALA A 72 -2.40 11.94 1.82
CA ALA A 72 -2.38 13.28 2.40
C ALA A 72 -3.79 13.88 2.30
N THR A 73 -4.41 14.14 3.45
CA THR A 73 -5.81 14.59 3.53
C THR A 73 -5.97 16.09 3.34
N ASP A 74 -4.90 16.86 3.53
CA ASP A 74 -4.84 18.30 3.23
C ASP A 74 -4.70 18.55 1.73
N ALA A 75 -3.90 17.74 1.04
CA ALA A 75 -3.69 17.84 -0.40
C ALA A 75 -4.67 17.00 -1.24
N HIS A 76 -5.45 16.12 -0.61
CA HIS A 76 -6.28 15.12 -1.31
C HIS A 76 -5.46 14.24 -2.27
N GLU A 77 -4.30 13.77 -1.82
CA GLU A 77 -3.34 13.04 -2.65
C GLU A 77 -3.01 11.65 -2.11
N ILE A 78 -2.83 10.69 -3.02
CA ILE A 78 -2.27 9.37 -2.72
C ILE A 78 -0.74 9.48 -2.84
N LEU A 79 -0.06 9.40 -1.70
CA LEU A 79 1.38 9.61 -1.60
C LEU A 79 2.16 8.36 -1.99
N THR A 80 1.72 7.18 -1.54
CA THR A 80 2.38 5.91 -1.83
C THR A 80 1.45 4.72 -1.56
N ALA A 81 1.72 3.61 -2.23
CA ALA A 81 1.16 2.31 -1.90
C ALA A 81 2.27 1.26 -1.99
N HIS A 82 2.27 0.29 -1.06
CA HIS A 82 3.27 -0.78 -1.01
C HIS A 82 2.80 -1.95 -0.13
N PRO A 83 3.32 -3.17 -0.38
CA PRO A 83 3.16 -4.29 0.54
C PRO A 83 3.95 -4.05 1.83
N ILE A 84 3.45 -4.61 2.93
CA ILE A 84 4.11 -4.54 4.25
C ILE A 84 4.30 -5.92 4.91
N ALA A 85 3.55 -6.94 4.48
CA ALA A 85 3.72 -8.31 4.92
C ALA A 85 3.14 -9.30 3.91
N VAL A 86 3.73 -10.48 3.80
CA VAL A 86 3.26 -11.59 2.95
C VAL A 86 2.97 -12.80 3.85
N ASP A 87 1.73 -13.29 3.85
CA ASP A 87 1.37 -14.61 4.38
C ASP A 87 1.47 -15.61 3.23
N ARG A 88 2.70 -16.05 2.94
CA ARG A 88 3.03 -16.85 1.76
C ARG A 88 2.19 -18.13 1.65
N PRO A 89 2.02 -18.94 2.70
CA PRO A 89 1.16 -20.13 2.64
C PRO A 89 -0.31 -19.81 2.30
N LYS A 90 -0.82 -18.66 2.72
CA LYS A 90 -2.19 -18.23 2.38
C LYS A 90 -2.27 -17.67 0.97
N ALA A 91 -1.26 -16.94 0.53
CA ALA A 91 -1.21 -16.33 -0.79
C ALA A 91 -1.12 -17.39 -1.90
N GLU A 92 -0.25 -18.38 -1.73
CA GLU A 92 -0.09 -19.50 -2.67
C GLU A 92 -1.38 -20.32 -2.80
N ARG A 93 -2.05 -20.63 -1.67
CA ARG A 93 -3.33 -21.35 -1.67
C ARG A 93 -4.47 -20.60 -2.35
N ARG A 94 -4.42 -19.27 -2.37
CA ARG A 94 -5.45 -18.42 -3.00
C ARG A 94 -5.27 -18.32 -4.51
N GLY A 95 -4.07 -18.56 -5.02
CA GLY A 95 -3.74 -18.42 -6.45
C GLY A 95 -3.89 -17.00 -6.98
N TYR A 96 -3.95 -16.01 -6.09
CA TYR A 96 -4.13 -14.60 -6.46
C TYR A 96 -2.82 -13.99 -7.00
N TRP A 97 -1.69 -14.50 -6.50
CA TRP A 97 -0.34 -14.07 -6.86
C TRP A 97 0.44 -15.28 -7.40
N SER A 98 1.21 -15.07 -8.45
CA SER A 98 2.22 -16.02 -8.91
C SER A 98 3.40 -16.07 -7.95
N ALA A 99 4.19 -17.15 -8.00
CA ALA A 99 5.38 -17.30 -7.16
C ALA A 99 6.38 -16.14 -7.36
N THR A 100 6.60 -15.72 -8.61
CA THR A 100 7.47 -14.59 -8.94
C THR A 100 6.94 -13.27 -8.38
N GLU A 101 5.63 -13.03 -8.41
CA GLU A 101 5.04 -11.84 -7.81
C GLU A 101 5.21 -11.84 -6.28
N LEU A 102 5.09 -13.00 -5.64
CA LEU A 102 5.35 -13.12 -4.20
C LEU A 102 6.81 -12.83 -3.84
N ASP A 103 7.75 -13.34 -4.64
CA ASP A 103 9.17 -13.04 -4.46
C ASP A 103 9.48 -11.54 -4.63
N ASP A 104 8.88 -10.89 -5.65
CA ASP A 104 8.99 -9.45 -5.84
C ASP A 104 8.43 -8.66 -4.64
N LEU A 105 7.27 -9.07 -4.11
CA LEU A 105 6.62 -8.41 -2.96
C LEU A 105 7.46 -8.55 -1.68
N GLU A 106 8.04 -9.72 -1.44
CA GLU A 106 8.97 -9.94 -0.32
C GLU A 106 10.23 -9.08 -0.47
N ALA A 107 10.79 -8.98 -1.68
CA ALA A 107 11.94 -8.12 -1.97
C ALA A 107 11.62 -6.62 -1.76
N VAL A 108 10.40 -6.17 -2.05
CA VAL A 108 9.97 -4.80 -1.73
C VAL A 108 9.94 -4.55 -0.23
N ILE A 109 9.41 -5.51 0.55
CA ILE A 109 9.33 -5.39 2.00
C ILE A 109 10.74 -5.29 2.58
N GLU A 110 11.64 -6.19 2.18
CA GLU A 110 13.04 -6.17 2.62
C GLU A 110 13.72 -4.84 2.25
N TYR A 111 13.56 -4.38 1.01
CA TYR A 111 14.11 -3.11 0.57
C TYR A 111 13.60 -1.90 1.37
N HIS A 112 12.32 -1.92 1.76
CA HIS A 112 11.75 -0.88 2.60
C HIS A 112 12.28 -0.94 4.04
N GLU A 113 12.47 -2.13 4.61
CA GLU A 113 13.05 -2.31 5.94
C GLU A 113 14.52 -1.88 6.01
N GLN A 114 15.31 -2.16 4.98
CA GLN A 114 16.70 -1.70 4.90
C GLN A 114 16.80 -0.17 4.80
N LYS A 115 15.83 0.48 4.14
CA LYS A 115 15.79 1.95 4.00
C LYS A 115 15.21 2.67 5.22
N GLN A 116 14.38 1.99 6.01
CA GLN A 116 13.80 2.52 7.23
C GLN A 116 14.13 1.53 8.36
N PRO A 117 15.34 1.61 8.96
CA PRO A 117 15.65 0.74 10.09
C PRO A 117 14.56 0.91 11.14
N ARG A 118 13.95 -0.20 11.56
CA ARG A 118 12.90 -0.20 12.58
C ARG A 118 13.46 0.53 13.81
N PRO A 119 12.76 1.50 14.41
CA PRO A 119 13.19 2.04 15.69
C PRO A 119 13.16 0.89 16.70
N PHE A 120 14.32 0.60 17.29
CA PHE A 120 14.50 -0.34 18.40
C PHE A 120 13.67 0.08 19.61
#